data_AF-H9FME9-F1
#
_entry.id   AF-H9FME9-F1
#
_cell.length_a   1.000
_cell.length_b   1.000
_cell.length_c   1.000
_cell.angle_alpha   90.00
_cell.angle_beta   90.00
_cell.angle_gamma   90.00
#
_symmetry.space_group_name_H-M   'P 1'
#
loop_
_entity.id
_entity.type
_entity.pdbx_description
1 polymer ?
#
loop_
_entity_poly.entity_id
_entity_poly.type
_entity_poly.pdbx_seq_one_letter_code
_entity_poly.pdbx_strand_id
1 'polypeptide(L)'
;LELLVNNGADVNIQSKDGKSPLHMTAVHGRFTRSQTLIQNGGEIDCVDKDGNTPLHVAARYGHELLINTLITSGADTAKCGIHSMFPLHLAALNAHSDCCRKLLSSGFE
;
A
#
# COMPACT_ATOMS: atom_id res chain seq x y z
N LEU A 1 1.74 -18.12 -1.44
CA LEU A 1 2.68 -17.00 -1.72
C LEU A 1 4.07 -17.41 -1.28
N GLU A 2 4.15 -17.89 -0.05
CA GLU A 2 5.28 -18.46 0.68
C GLU A 2 6.11 -19.40 -0.19
N LEU A 3 5.49 -20.34 -0.90
CA LEU A 3 6.21 -21.24 -1.81
C LEU A 3 7.03 -20.48 -2.88
N LEU A 4 6.46 -19.44 -3.49
CA LEU A 4 7.13 -18.68 -4.55
C LEU A 4 8.29 -17.87 -3.97
N VAL A 5 8.05 -17.17 -2.87
CA VAL A 5 9.06 -16.34 -2.19
C VAL A 5 10.23 -17.21 -1.71
N ASN A 6 9.94 -18.36 -1.10
CA ASN A 6 10.98 -19.31 -0.65
C ASN A 6 11.79 -19.92 -1.80
N ASN A 7 11.27 -19.88 -3.03
CA ASN A 7 11.98 -20.32 -4.24
C ASN A 7 12.63 -19.15 -5.00
N GLY A 8 12.79 -17.98 -4.37
CA GLY A 8 13.50 -16.84 -4.94
C GLY A 8 12.70 -16.02 -5.94
N ALA A 9 11.37 -16.07 -5.90
CA ALA A 9 10.55 -15.16 -6.69
C ALA A 9 10.80 -13.70 -6.28
N ASP A 10 11.00 -12.82 -7.26
CA ASP A 10 11.16 -11.39 -7.04
C ASP A 10 9.83 -10.78 -6.54
N VAL A 11 9.86 -10.26 -5.31
CA VAL A 11 8.70 -9.65 -4.64
C VAL A 11 8.40 -8.22 -5.11
N ASN A 12 9.27 -7.63 -5.94
CA ASN A 12 9.16 -6.26 -6.44
C ASN A 12 8.79 -6.19 -7.92
N ILE A 13 8.64 -7.34 -8.60
CA ILE A 13 8.31 -7.37 -10.02
C ILE A 13 6.99 -6.65 -10.33
N GLN A 14 7.02 -5.69 -11.24
CA GLN A 14 5.83 -4.92 -11.56
C GLN A 14 5.07 -5.51 -12.75
N SER A 15 3.73 -5.46 -12.67
CA SER A 15 2.87 -5.77 -13.81
C SER A 15 3.04 -4.73 -14.93
N LYS A 16 2.36 -4.95 -16.06
CA LYS A 16 2.29 -3.96 -17.15
C LYS A 16 1.76 -2.60 -16.68
N ASP A 17 1.02 -2.52 -15.58
CA ASP A 17 0.47 -1.28 -15.04
C ASP A 17 1.32 -0.67 -13.92
N GLY A 18 2.56 -1.16 -13.75
CA GLY A 18 3.46 -0.73 -12.67
C GLY A 18 3.09 -1.31 -11.30
N LYS A 19 2.08 -2.19 -11.22
CA LYS A 19 1.62 -2.73 -9.92
C LYS A 19 2.54 -3.85 -9.46
N SER A 20 3.24 -3.63 -8.35
CA SER A 20 3.98 -4.68 -7.63
C SER A 20 3.04 -5.66 -6.90
N PRO A 21 3.54 -6.82 -6.43
CA PRO A 21 2.78 -7.71 -5.54
C PRO A 21 2.17 -6.98 -4.34
N LEU A 22 2.86 -5.98 -3.79
CA LEU A 22 2.36 -5.20 -2.65
C LEU A 22 1.13 -4.37 -3.04
N HIS A 23 1.10 -3.76 -4.23
CA HIS A 23 -0.12 -3.14 -4.77
C HIS A 23 -1.28 -4.15 -4.87
N MET A 24 -1.01 -5.38 -5.33
CA MET A 24 -2.06 -6.40 -5.47
C MET A 24 -2.61 -6.83 -4.10
N THR A 25 -1.79 -6.87 -3.05
CA THR A 25 -2.30 -7.08 -1.68
C THR A 25 -3.16 -5.91 -1.21
N ALA A 26 -2.81 -4.68 -1.58
CA ALA A 26 -3.56 -3.47 -1.24
C ALA A 26 -4.90 -3.39 -2.00
N VAL A 27 -4.99 -3.83 -3.26
CA VAL A 27 -6.28 -3.92 -3.98
C VAL A 27 -7.26 -4.85 -3.25
N HIS A 28 -6.75 -5.97 -2.74
CA HIS A 28 -7.57 -7.07 -2.21
C HIS A 28 -7.58 -7.18 -0.67
N GLY A 29 -7.03 -6.20 0.06
CA GLY A 29 -6.99 -6.21 1.52
C GLY A 29 -6.24 -7.39 2.15
N ARG A 30 -5.22 -7.93 1.46
CA ARG A 30 -4.50 -9.14 1.90
C ARG A 30 -3.40 -8.81 2.91
N PHE A 31 -3.80 -8.33 4.09
CA PHE A 31 -2.92 -7.93 5.19
C PHE A 31 -1.77 -8.93 5.46
N THR A 32 -2.07 -10.20 5.77
CA THR A 32 -1.02 -11.19 6.11
C THR A 32 -0.04 -11.41 4.95
N ARG A 33 -0.53 -11.39 3.70
CA ARG A 33 0.33 -11.54 2.52
C ARG A 33 1.20 -10.30 2.29
N SER A 34 0.70 -9.10 2.63
CA SER A 34 1.51 -7.86 2.57
C SER A 34 2.69 -7.92 3.54
N GLN A 35 2.49 -8.46 4.75
CA GLN A 35 3.57 -8.66 5.72
C GLN A 35 4.63 -9.61 5.19
N THR A 36 4.23 -10.74 4.60
CA THR A 36 5.18 -11.68 3.97
C THR A 36 6.02 -11.01 2.89
N LEU A 37 5.41 -10.18 2.04
CA LEU A 37 6.14 -9.46 0.99
C LEU A 37 7.14 -8.46 1.59
N ILE A 38 6.71 -7.64 2.55
CA ILE A 38 7.56 -6.64 3.23
C ILE A 38 8.75 -7.31 3.92
N GLN A 39 8.51 -8.39 4.66
CA GLN A 39 9.56 -9.17 5.34
C GLN A 39 10.60 -9.78 4.39
N ASN A 40 10.24 -9.96 3.11
CA ASN A 40 11.12 -10.50 2.08
C ASN A 40 11.64 -9.41 1.12
N GLY A 41 11.68 -8.15 1.57
CA GLY A 41 12.29 -7.04 0.82
C GLY A 41 11.35 -6.34 -0.15
N GLY A 42 10.03 -6.44 0.06
CA GLY A 42 9.03 -5.71 -0.70
C GLY A 42 9.20 -4.19 -0.52
N GLU A 43 9.36 -3.47 -1.63
CA GLU A 43 9.48 -2.01 -1.64
C GLU A 43 8.12 -1.37 -1.27
N ILE A 44 8.09 -0.70 -0.12
CA ILE A 44 6.86 -0.21 0.51
C ILE A 44 6.25 0.95 -0.30
N ASP A 45 7.09 1.88 -0.75
CA ASP A 45 6.68 3.08 -1.49
C ASP A 45 6.95 2.98 -2.99
N CYS A 46 6.98 1.75 -3.52
CA CYS A 46 6.96 1.53 -4.96
C CYS A 46 5.71 2.19 -5.57
N VAL A 47 5.84 2.71 -6.79
CA VAL A 47 4.75 3.43 -7.46
C VAL A 47 4.25 2.65 -8.68
N ASP A 48 2.93 2.64 -8.86
CA ASP A 48 2.33 2.21 -10.11
C ASP A 48 2.37 3.32 -11.18
N LYS A 49 1.85 3.05 -12.38
CA LYS A 49 1.87 4.02 -13.49
C LYS A 49 1.15 5.34 -13.20
N ASP A 50 0.20 5.34 -12.26
CA ASP A 50 -0.55 6.53 -11.87
C ASP A 50 0.15 7.27 -10.70
N GLY A 51 1.34 6.83 -10.31
CA GLY A 51 2.11 7.36 -9.18
C GLY A 51 1.60 6.88 -7.82
N ASN A 52 0.59 6.00 -7.77
CA ASN A 52 0.05 5.53 -6.51
C ASN A 52 1.00 4.54 -5.86
N THR A 53 1.18 4.64 -4.55
CA THR A 53 1.84 3.60 -3.74
C THR A 53 0.82 2.55 -3.27
N PRO A 54 1.27 1.40 -2.72
CA PRO A 54 0.37 0.46 -2.03
C PRO A 54 -0.49 1.14 -0.95
N LEU A 55 0.02 2.17 -0.28
CA LEU A 55 -0.74 2.92 0.74
C LEU A 55 -1.91 3.70 0.12
N HIS A 56 -1.71 4.33 -1.04
CA HIS A 56 -2.78 4.99 -1.81
C HIS A 56 -3.88 3.99 -2.20
N VAL A 57 -3.48 2.83 -2.70
CA VAL A 57 -4.42 1.78 -3.10
C VAL A 57 -5.19 1.25 -1.89
N ALA A 58 -4.51 0.99 -0.78
CA ALA A 58 -5.14 0.53 0.45
C ALA A 58 -6.16 1.55 0.99
N ALA A 59 -5.82 2.83 0.93
CA ALA A 59 -6.69 3.94 1.31
C ALA A 59 -7.91 4.07 0.40
N ARG A 60 -7.73 3.94 -0.92
CA ARG A 60 -8.84 3.97 -1.90
C ARG A 60 -9.86 2.86 -1.66
N TYR A 61 -9.42 1.68 -1.26
CA TYR A 61 -10.30 0.51 -1.06
C TYR A 61 -10.68 0.25 0.40
N GLY A 62 -10.23 1.10 1.34
CA GLY A 62 -10.68 1.06 2.74
C GLY A 62 -10.06 -0.05 3.59
N HIS A 63 -8.85 -0.52 3.27
CA HIS A 63 -8.21 -1.64 3.98
C HIS A 63 -7.41 -1.19 5.19
N GLU A 64 -8.10 -0.82 6.28
CA GLU A 64 -7.50 -0.24 7.49
C GLU A 64 -6.32 -1.05 8.06
N LEU A 65 -6.45 -2.38 8.18
CA LEU A 65 -5.38 -3.23 8.72
C LEU A 65 -4.12 -3.20 7.84
N LEU A 66 -4.30 -3.11 6.53
CA LEU A 66 -3.18 -3.05 5.58
C LEU A 66 -2.54 -1.66 5.60
N ILE A 67 -3.34 -0.58 5.72
CA ILE A 67 -2.84 0.78 5.95
C ILE A 67 -1.95 0.81 7.20
N ASN A 68 -2.44 0.27 8.32
CA ASN A 68 -1.66 0.21 9.56
C ASN A 68 -0.34 -0.54 9.35
N THR A 69 -0.37 -1.66 8.63
CA THR A 69 0.83 -2.45 8.34
C THR A 69 1.85 -1.66 7.54
N LEU A 70 1.42 -1.02 6.45
CA LEU A 70 2.29 -0.21 5.60
C LEU A 70 2.91 0.95 6.39
N ILE A 71 2.11 1.69 7.16
CA ILE A 71 2.59 2.79 8.01
C ILE A 71 3.62 2.29 9.02
N THR A 72 3.31 1.20 9.76
CA THR A 72 4.25 0.64 10.74
C THR A 72 5.53 0.07 10.12
N SER A 73 5.48 -0.21 8.82
CA SER A 73 6.65 -0.66 8.05
C SER A 73 7.45 0.50 7.45
N GLY A 74 7.00 1.75 7.62
CA GLY A 74 7.69 2.96 7.16
C GLY A 74 7.19 3.55 5.84
N ALA A 75 5.94 3.28 5.44
CA ALA A 75 5.34 3.92 4.27
C ALA A 75 5.21 5.44 4.45
N ASP A 76 5.58 6.19 3.42
CA ASP A 76 5.41 7.65 3.37
C ASP A 76 3.93 8.02 3.16
N THR A 77 3.32 8.62 4.19
CA THR A 77 1.93 9.06 4.20
C THR A 77 1.70 10.37 3.43
N ALA A 78 2.77 11.13 3.14
CA ALA A 78 2.75 12.42 2.46
C ALA A 78 3.09 12.29 0.96
N LYS A 79 3.40 11.08 0.47
CA LYS A 79 3.69 10.87 -0.95
C LYS A 79 2.46 11.20 -1.80
N CYS A 80 2.68 11.92 -2.89
CA CYS A 80 1.64 12.28 -3.85
C CYS A 80 1.46 11.17 -4.88
N GLY A 81 0.22 10.67 -5.04
CA GLY A 81 -0.17 9.75 -6.10
C GLY A 81 -0.89 10.44 -7.24
N ILE A 82 -1.90 9.76 -7.79
CA ILE A 82 -2.69 10.26 -8.91
C ILE A 82 -3.29 11.64 -8.57
N HIS A 83 -3.24 12.57 -9.53
CA HIS A 83 -3.74 13.94 -9.36
C HIS A 83 -3.14 14.69 -8.15
N SER A 84 -1.91 14.35 -7.75
CA SER A 84 -1.25 14.89 -6.55
C SER A 84 -2.03 14.62 -5.25
N MET A 85 -2.84 13.55 -5.23
CA MET A 85 -3.60 13.18 -4.04
C MET A 85 -2.75 12.34 -3.10
N PHE A 86 -2.73 12.72 -1.82
CA PHE A 86 -2.27 11.85 -0.74
C PHE A 86 -3.20 10.64 -0.54
N PRO A 87 -2.74 9.57 0.13
CA PRO A 87 -3.59 8.46 0.53
C PRO A 87 -4.83 8.90 1.31
N LEU A 88 -4.70 9.91 2.19
CA LEU A 88 -5.81 10.46 2.97
C LEU A 88 -6.93 11.00 2.09
N HIS A 89 -6.60 11.69 0.99
CA HIS A 89 -7.62 12.19 0.06
C HIS A 89 -8.40 11.04 -0.60
N LEU A 90 -7.73 9.93 -0.93
CA LEU A 90 -8.39 8.75 -1.51
C LEU A 90 -9.30 8.04 -0.51
N ALA A 91 -8.89 7.92 0.75
CA ALA A 91 -9.74 7.39 1.82
C ALA A 91 -10.98 8.28 2.05
N ALA A 92 -10.79 9.59 2.09
CA ALA A 92 -11.88 10.56 2.28
C ALA A 92 -12.87 10.55 1.10
N LEU A 93 -12.37 10.53 -0.13
CA LEU A 93 -13.19 10.49 -1.35
C LEU A 93 -14.10 9.26 -1.40
N ASN A 94 -13.63 8.12 -0.87
CA ASN A 94 -14.37 6.85 -0.84
C ASN A 94 -15.08 6.60 0.51
N ALA A 95 -15.18 7.62 1.38
CA ALA A 95 -15.87 7.57 2.67
C ALA A 95 -15.35 6.50 3.66
N HIS A 96 -14.05 6.22 3.65
CA HIS A 96 -13.41 5.28 4.57
C HIS A 96 -12.93 5.97 5.86
N SER A 97 -13.87 6.32 6.74
CA SER A 97 -13.62 7.10 7.96
C SER A 97 -12.54 6.52 8.87
N ASP A 98 -12.48 5.19 9.04
CA ASP A 98 -11.48 4.56 9.91
C ASP A 98 -10.07 4.65 9.29
N CYS A 99 -9.98 4.52 7.97
CA CYS A 99 -8.73 4.75 7.24
C CYS A 99 -8.25 6.19 7.36
N CYS A 100 -9.16 7.17 7.23
CA CYS A 100 -8.84 8.58 7.46
C CYS A 100 -8.29 8.81 8.87
N ARG A 101 -8.94 8.23 9.89
CA ARG A 101 -8.49 8.35 11.29
C ARG A 101 -7.09 7.78 11.47
N LYS A 102 -6.81 6.62 10.89
CA LYS A 102 -5.47 6.01 10.96
C LYS A 102 -4.41 6.86 10.29
N LEU A 103 -4.66 7.33 9.08
CA LEU A 103 -3.73 8.19 8.32
C LEU A 103 -3.45 9.52 9.02
N LEU A 104 -4.47 10.14 9.64
CA LEU A 104 -4.28 11.37 10.43
C LEU A 104 -3.47 11.13 11.71
N SER A 105 -3.62 9.95 12.33
CA SER A 105 -2.94 9.62 13.58
C SER A 105 -1.48 9.24 13.39
N SER A 106 -1.05 8.92 12.16
CA SER A 106 0.30 8.47 11.84
C SER A 106 1.31 9.59 11.58
N GLY A 107 0.99 10.86 11.92
CA GLY A 107 1.91 11.99 11.79
C GLY A 107 1.96 12.58 10.38
N PHE A 108 0.79 13.02 9.87
CA PHE A 108 0.75 13.96 8.75
C PHE A 108 1.40 15.28 9.21
N GLU A 109 2.72 15.41 9.04
CA GLU A 109 3.46 16.68 9.19
C GLU A 109 3.93 17.18 7.81
#